data_AF-A0A4S8JRS8-F1
#
_entry.id   AF-A0A4S8JRS8-F1
#
_cell.length_a   1.000
_cell.length_b   1.000
_cell.length_c   1.000
_cell.angle_alpha   90.00
_cell.angle_beta   90.00
_cell.angle_gamma   90.00
#
_symmetry.space_group_name_H-M   'P 1'
#
loop_
_entity.id
_entity.type
_entity.pdbx_description
1 polymer ?
#
loop_
_entity_poly.entity_id
_entity_poly.type
_entity_poly.pdbx_seq_one_letter_code
_entity_poly.pdbx_strand_id
1 'polypeptide(L)'
;MFGALAWFLSPRIHLRRSSKQVTVTPISGRTKRCFITTQTVTITTMEQKLADVSDIFDSVVSLDESLRQEGFEDGYKDGLVSGKEEGKEVGLKMGFQVAEELGFYQGCVDVWNTVIQVDSGAFSSRLQKSVQQLGDLVRKYPLLDPENEQVQEMMDGIRLKFRIISANMGVKLEYKGYTKSSGMEDM
;
A
#
# COMPACT_ATOMS: atom_id res chain seq x y z
N MET A 1 0.78 17.77 -48.56
CA MET A 1 1.26 17.17 -49.83
C MET A 1 2.36 16.19 -49.45
N PHE A 2 2.05 14.90 -49.32
CA PHE A 2 2.04 13.87 -50.38
C PHE A 2 3.45 13.51 -50.90
N GLY A 3 3.75 12.21 -50.84
CA GLY A 3 4.76 11.51 -51.65
C GLY A 3 5.95 11.02 -50.82
N ALA A 4 6.17 9.74 -50.49
CA ALA A 4 6.11 8.45 -51.19
C ALA A 4 7.52 7.87 -51.41
N LEU A 5 7.69 6.64 -50.89
CA LEU A 5 8.45 5.50 -51.44
C LEU A 5 9.86 5.67 -52.04
N ALA A 6 10.83 4.97 -51.43
CA ALA A 6 11.67 3.93 -52.05
C ALA A 6 12.66 3.41 -50.98
N TRP A 7 12.57 2.17 -50.49
CA TRP A 7 13.26 0.99 -51.03
C TRP A 7 14.67 1.28 -51.55
N PHE A 8 15.72 0.91 -50.80
CA PHE A 8 16.80 0.04 -51.31
C PHE A 8 17.89 -0.30 -50.27
N LEU A 9 18.38 -1.54 -50.39
CA LEU A 9 19.72 -2.06 -50.06
C LEU A 9 20.08 -2.41 -48.60
N SER A 10 19.78 -3.67 -48.27
CA SER A 10 20.65 -4.56 -47.48
C SER A 10 22.10 -4.57 -48.01
N PRO A 11 23.09 -4.85 -47.13
CA PRO A 11 24.19 -5.72 -47.52
C PRO A 11 24.37 -6.89 -46.55
N ARG A 12 23.80 -8.01 -46.95
CA ARG A 12 24.41 -9.35 -47.05
C ARG A 12 25.92 -9.37 -46.75
N ILE A 13 26.31 -9.81 -45.54
CA ILE A 13 27.69 -10.18 -45.23
C ILE A 13 27.84 -11.68 -45.50
N HIS A 14 28.72 -12.00 -46.45
CA HIS A 14 29.06 -13.34 -46.88
C HIS A 14 30.57 -13.56 -46.67
N LEU A 15 30.91 -14.83 -46.41
CA LEU A 15 32.26 -15.42 -46.24
C LEU A 15 32.91 -15.21 -44.86
N ARG A 16 33.43 -16.26 -44.22
CA ARG A 16 34.32 -17.27 -44.81
C ARG A 16 34.15 -18.64 -44.14
N ARG A 17 33.56 -19.59 -44.87
CA ARG A 17 33.54 -21.02 -44.51
C ARG A 17 34.94 -21.59 -44.80
N SER A 18 35.71 -21.92 -43.77
CA SER A 18 36.96 -22.65 -43.93
C SER A 18 36.62 -24.11 -44.24
N SER A 19 36.69 -24.46 -45.53
CA SER A 19 36.62 -25.82 -46.02
C SER A 19 37.94 -26.53 -45.70
N LYS A 20 37.96 -27.36 -44.67
CA LYS A 20 38.97 -28.43 -44.55
C LYS A 20 38.36 -29.70 -45.14
N GLN A 21 38.63 -29.91 -46.42
CA GLN A 21 38.48 -31.20 -47.08
C GLN A 21 39.45 -32.18 -46.43
N VAL A 22 38.96 -33.19 -45.72
CA VAL A 22 39.76 -34.35 -45.31
C VAL A 22 39.44 -35.47 -46.28
N THR A 23 40.36 -35.68 -47.22
CA THR A 23 40.33 -36.77 -48.19
C THR A 23 40.58 -38.09 -47.46
N VAL A 24 39.59 -38.97 -47.45
CA VAL A 24 39.75 -40.33 -46.90
C VAL A 24 40.05 -41.27 -48.06
N THR A 25 41.29 -41.77 -48.14
CA THR A 25 41.67 -42.87 -49.03
C THR A 25 41.24 -44.21 -48.44
N PRO A 26 40.71 -45.16 -49.22
CA PRO A 26 40.30 -46.45 -48.68
C PRO A 26 41.53 -47.35 -48.53
N ILE A 27 41.84 -47.77 -47.30
CA ILE A 27 42.70 -48.93 -47.07
C ILE A 27 41.78 -50.13 -46.93
N SER A 28 41.78 -50.96 -47.97
CA SER A 28 41.11 -52.26 -47.98
C SER A 28 41.73 -53.16 -46.90
N GLY A 29 40.92 -53.59 -45.94
CA GLY A 29 41.37 -54.48 -44.88
C GLY A 29 40.20 -55.15 -44.18
N ARG A 30 39.78 -56.28 -44.73
CA ARG A 30 38.77 -57.21 -44.22
C ARG A 30 39.10 -57.60 -42.76
N THR A 31 38.14 -57.61 -41.84
CA THR A 31 37.75 -58.75 -40.97
C THR A 31 36.68 -58.34 -39.95
N LYS A 32 35.70 -59.24 -39.79
CA LYS A 32 34.47 -59.15 -39.03
C LYS A 32 34.70 -58.90 -37.53
N ARG A 33 33.91 -58.00 -36.92
CA ARG A 33 33.26 -58.28 -35.63
C ARG A 33 32.08 -57.34 -35.38
N CYS A 34 30.93 -57.96 -35.18
CA CYS A 34 29.72 -57.41 -34.59
C CYS A 34 30.01 -56.94 -33.15
N PHE A 35 29.12 -56.12 -32.59
CA PHE A 35 29.07 -55.58 -31.20
C PHE A 35 29.69 -54.21 -30.92
N ILE A 36 29.10 -53.11 -31.43
CA ILE A 36 29.13 -51.81 -30.72
C ILE A 36 27.93 -50.90 -31.07
N THR A 37 26.71 -51.42 -31.20
CA THR A 37 25.53 -50.57 -31.50
C THR A 37 24.53 -50.49 -30.35
N THR A 38 24.61 -51.39 -29.36
CA THR A 38 23.64 -51.39 -28.25
C THR A 38 24.02 -50.46 -27.10
N GLN A 39 25.32 -50.29 -26.80
CA GLN A 39 25.77 -49.40 -25.71
C GLN A 39 25.70 -47.92 -26.07
N THR A 40 26.05 -47.55 -27.30
CA THR A 40 26.04 -46.16 -27.76
C THR A 40 24.63 -45.60 -27.82
N VAL A 41 23.65 -46.40 -28.26
CA VAL A 41 22.23 -45.99 -28.31
C VAL A 41 21.65 -45.77 -26.91
N THR A 42 21.92 -46.68 -25.95
CA THR A 42 21.42 -46.54 -24.57
C THR A 42 22.03 -45.38 -23.79
N ILE A 43 23.30 -45.03 -24.05
CA ILE A 43 23.95 -43.87 -23.41
C ILE A 43 23.28 -42.58 -23.91
N THR A 44 23.05 -42.43 -25.22
CA THR A 44 22.27 -41.30 -25.75
C THR A 44 20.82 -41.27 -25.24
N THR A 45 20.14 -42.42 -25.11
CA THR A 45 18.76 -42.46 -24.60
C THR A 45 18.67 -42.10 -23.11
N MET A 46 19.67 -42.46 -22.30
CA MET A 46 19.70 -42.11 -20.87
C MET A 46 20.08 -40.64 -20.65
N GLU A 47 21.03 -40.09 -21.43
CA GLU A 47 21.37 -38.65 -21.40
C GLU A 47 20.20 -37.78 -21.90
N GLN A 48 19.52 -38.19 -22.98
CA GLN A 48 18.34 -37.46 -23.47
C GLN A 48 17.18 -37.47 -22.46
N LYS A 49 17.01 -38.56 -21.70
CA LYS A 49 15.95 -38.65 -20.67
C LYS A 49 16.27 -37.83 -19.42
N LEU A 50 17.55 -37.70 -19.06
CA LEU A 50 18.00 -36.82 -17.97
C LEU A 50 17.89 -35.35 -18.34
N ALA A 51 18.20 -34.98 -19.59
CA ALA A 51 18.01 -33.64 -20.11
C ALA A 51 16.52 -33.26 -20.16
N ASP A 52 15.65 -34.14 -20.66
CA ASP A 52 14.20 -33.93 -20.72
C ASP A 52 13.57 -33.72 -19.33
N VAL A 53 14.01 -34.50 -18.33
CA VAL A 53 13.53 -34.34 -16.95
C VAL A 53 14.06 -33.04 -16.32
N SER A 54 15.33 -32.67 -16.55
CA SER A 54 15.89 -31.40 -16.09
C SER A 54 15.15 -30.20 -16.69
N ASP A 55 14.93 -30.22 -18.00
CA ASP A 55 14.25 -29.14 -18.74
C ASP A 55 12.79 -28.96 -18.26
N ILE A 56 12.10 -30.05 -17.91
CA ILE A 56 10.76 -29.98 -17.32
C ILE A 56 10.81 -29.30 -15.94
N PHE A 57 11.73 -29.68 -15.04
CA PHE A 57 11.83 -29.03 -13.73
C PHE A 57 12.29 -27.58 -13.82
N ASP A 58 13.23 -27.27 -14.71
CA ASP A 58 13.69 -25.90 -14.96
C ASP A 58 12.57 -25.02 -15.52
N SER A 59 11.72 -25.58 -16.40
CA SER A 59 10.53 -24.88 -16.90
C SER A 59 9.49 -24.60 -15.80
N VAL A 60 9.30 -25.55 -14.87
CA VAL A 60 8.39 -25.41 -13.74
C VAL A 60 8.92 -24.37 -12.75
N VAL A 61 10.23 -24.37 -12.45
CA VAL A 61 10.85 -23.36 -11.57
C VAL A 61 10.77 -21.97 -12.19
N SER A 62 11.02 -21.84 -13.50
CA SER A 62 10.87 -20.58 -14.24
C SER A 62 9.42 -20.07 -14.22
N LEU A 63 8.45 -20.98 -14.40
CA LEU A 63 7.04 -20.64 -14.31
C LEU A 63 6.65 -20.18 -12.90
N ASP A 64 7.07 -20.90 -11.85
CA ASP A 64 6.81 -20.53 -10.45
C ASP A 64 7.38 -19.14 -10.12
N GLU A 65 8.63 -18.88 -10.53
CA GLU A 65 9.27 -17.57 -10.38
C GLU A 65 8.48 -16.47 -11.09
N SER A 66 8.00 -16.73 -12.32
CA SER A 66 7.21 -15.77 -13.08
C SER A 66 5.85 -15.48 -12.44
N LEU A 67 5.15 -16.51 -11.95
CA LEU A 67 3.85 -16.37 -11.28
C LEU A 67 3.99 -15.66 -9.94
N ARG A 68 5.08 -15.92 -9.20
CA ARG A 68 5.39 -15.23 -7.96
C ARG A 68 5.66 -13.75 -8.21
N GLN A 69 6.42 -13.43 -9.27
CA GLN A 69 6.70 -12.06 -9.66
C GLN A 69 5.43 -11.34 -10.13
N GLU A 70 4.60 -12.01 -10.94
CA GLU A 70 3.31 -11.49 -11.40
C GLU A 70 2.37 -11.21 -10.21
N GLY A 71 2.23 -12.16 -9.28
CA GLY A 71 1.41 -12.00 -8.09
C GLY A 71 1.90 -10.89 -7.17
N PHE A 72 3.22 -10.71 -7.05
CA PHE A 72 3.79 -9.57 -6.31
C PHE A 72 3.47 -8.24 -6.98
N GLU A 73 3.66 -8.14 -8.30
CA GLU A 73 3.38 -6.91 -9.05
C GLU A 73 1.90 -6.54 -9.04
N ASP A 74 1.02 -7.54 -9.17
CA ASP A 74 -0.43 -7.35 -9.10
C ASP A 74 -0.85 -6.90 -7.70
N GLY A 75 -0.43 -7.63 -6.66
CA GLY A 75 -0.71 -7.27 -5.27
C GLY A 75 -0.13 -5.91 -4.86
N TYR A 76 1.04 -5.53 -5.37
CA TYR A 76 1.62 -4.21 -5.14
C TYR A 76 0.82 -3.10 -5.80
N LYS A 77 0.38 -3.29 -7.06
CA LYS A 77 -0.45 -2.32 -7.77
C LYS A 77 -1.81 -2.15 -7.09
N ASP A 78 -2.44 -3.25 -6.71
CA ASP A 78 -3.72 -3.24 -5.99
C ASP A 78 -3.57 -2.56 -4.63
N GLY A 79 -2.57 -2.98 -3.84
CA GLY A 79 -2.26 -2.40 -2.53
C GLY A 79 -1.98 -0.90 -2.55
N LEU A 80 -1.38 -0.38 -3.62
CA LEU A 80 -1.18 1.07 -3.80
C LEU A 80 -2.50 1.82 -4.00
N VAL A 81 -3.45 1.23 -4.72
CA VAL A 81 -4.75 1.84 -5.01
C VAL A 81 -5.65 1.74 -3.77
N SER A 82 -5.80 0.54 -3.21
CA SER A 82 -6.63 0.30 -2.02
C SER A 82 -6.11 1.06 -0.82
N GLY A 83 -4.81 0.98 -0.53
CA GLY A 83 -4.21 1.68 0.61
C GLY A 83 -4.37 3.21 0.55
N LYS A 84 -4.41 3.79 -0.66
CA LYS A 84 -4.69 5.23 -0.82
C LYS A 84 -6.13 5.58 -0.49
N GLU A 85 -7.10 4.81 -0.96
CA GLU A 85 -8.52 5.09 -0.71
C GLU A 85 -8.89 4.79 0.75
N GLU A 86 -8.39 3.69 1.30
CA GLU A 86 -8.57 3.34 2.72
C GLU A 86 -7.96 4.41 3.63
N GLY A 87 -6.73 4.84 3.36
CA GLY A 87 -6.08 5.90 4.14
C GLY A 87 -6.86 7.22 4.11
N LYS A 88 -7.43 7.56 2.95
CA LYS A 88 -8.29 8.75 2.79
C LYS A 88 -9.61 8.60 3.56
N GLU A 89 -10.29 7.46 3.46
CA GLU A 89 -11.55 7.21 4.15
C GLU A 89 -11.36 7.25 5.68
N VAL A 90 -10.36 6.52 6.18
CA VAL A 90 -10.03 6.49 7.61
C VAL A 90 -9.65 7.88 8.10
N GLY A 91 -8.80 8.61 7.35
CA GLY A 91 -8.41 9.97 7.68
C GLY A 91 -9.59 10.93 7.78
N LEU A 92 -10.52 10.89 6.82
CA LEU A 92 -11.73 11.71 6.82
C LEU A 92 -12.64 11.37 8.01
N LYS A 93 -12.88 10.08 8.26
CA LYS A 93 -13.74 9.61 9.35
C LYS A 93 -13.18 10.01 10.71
N MET A 94 -11.89 9.78 10.95
CA MET A 94 -11.24 10.12 12.21
C MET A 94 -11.12 11.63 12.41
N GLY A 95 -10.73 12.36 11.35
CA GLY A 95 -10.63 13.82 11.38
C GLY A 95 -11.98 14.49 11.69
N PHE A 96 -13.07 14.00 11.08
CA PHE A 96 -14.41 14.53 11.36
C PHE A 96 -14.84 14.29 12.82
N GLN A 97 -14.61 13.08 13.36
CA GLN A 97 -14.96 12.77 14.75
C GLN A 97 -14.26 13.70 15.75
N VAL A 98 -12.96 13.98 15.54
CA VAL A 98 -12.19 14.90 16.39
C VAL A 98 -12.66 16.34 16.21
N ALA A 99 -12.86 16.78 14.96
CA ALA A 99 -13.31 18.13 14.67
C ALA A 99 -14.71 18.43 15.20
N GLU A 100 -15.63 17.46 15.13
CA GLU A 100 -16.98 17.56 15.70
C GLU A 100 -16.92 17.73 17.22
N GLU A 101 -16.13 16.91 17.92
CA GLU A 101 -15.96 17.00 19.37
C GLU A 101 -15.38 18.37 19.78
N LEU A 102 -14.35 18.84 19.09
CA LEU A 102 -13.76 20.16 19.35
C LEU A 102 -14.73 21.30 19.03
N GLY A 103 -15.47 21.19 17.93
CA GLY A 103 -16.49 22.16 17.54
C GLY A 103 -17.62 22.27 18.56
N PHE A 104 -18.05 21.14 19.14
CA PHE A 104 -19.02 21.12 20.23
C PHE A 104 -18.52 21.90 21.46
N TYR A 105 -17.27 21.66 21.87
CA TYR A 105 -16.68 22.38 22.99
C TYR A 105 -16.51 23.88 22.71
N GLN A 106 -16.05 24.23 21.51
CA GLN A 106 -15.91 25.62 21.10
C GLN A 106 -17.26 26.35 21.12
N GLY A 107 -18.32 25.72 20.58
CA GLY A 107 -19.68 26.27 20.59
C GLY A 107 -20.20 26.52 22.01
N CYS A 108 -19.95 25.59 22.94
CA CYS A 108 -20.30 25.78 24.35
C CYS A 108 -19.55 26.98 24.96
N VAL A 109 -18.23 27.07 24.72
CA VAL A 109 -17.41 28.20 25.18
C VAL A 109 -17.93 29.53 24.64
N ASP A 110 -18.31 29.59 23.37
CA ASP A 110 -18.82 30.81 22.73
C ASP A 110 -20.16 31.25 23.31
N VAL A 111 -21.09 30.31 23.55
CA VAL A 111 -22.37 30.58 24.21
C VAL A 111 -22.14 31.09 25.63
N TRP A 112 -21.30 30.41 26.43
CA TRP A 112 -21.02 30.84 27.80
C TRP A 112 -20.34 32.20 27.86
N ASN A 113 -19.38 32.47 26.96
CA ASN A 113 -18.74 33.78 26.86
C ASN A 113 -19.75 34.88 26.51
N THR A 114 -20.69 34.61 25.61
CA THR A 114 -21.76 35.55 25.25
C THR A 114 -22.63 35.86 26.48
N VAL A 115 -23.01 34.85 27.26
CA VAL A 115 -23.78 35.05 28.50
C VAL A 115 -22.99 35.86 29.52
N ILE A 116 -21.69 35.60 29.70
CA ILE A 116 -20.80 36.37 30.60
C ILE A 116 -20.74 37.85 30.18
N GLN A 117 -20.72 38.13 28.87
CA GLN A 117 -20.69 39.51 28.36
C GLN A 117 -22.00 40.25 28.56
N VAL A 118 -23.13 39.57 28.40
CA VAL A 118 -24.48 40.15 28.60
C VAL A 118 -24.78 40.35 30.08
N ASP A 119 -24.46 39.37 30.91
CA ASP A 119 -24.62 39.43 32.36
C ASP A 119 -23.34 38.97 33.07
N SER A 120 -22.52 39.95 33.44
CA SER A 120 -21.26 39.74 34.16
C SER A 120 -21.42 39.09 35.53
N GLY A 121 -22.64 39.07 36.09
CA GLY A 121 -22.98 38.44 37.37
C GLY A 121 -23.54 37.02 37.24
N ALA A 122 -23.86 36.55 36.02
CA ALA A 122 -24.47 35.24 35.80
C ALA A 122 -23.60 34.07 36.27
N PHE A 123 -22.27 34.23 36.24
CA PHE A 123 -21.32 33.19 36.60
C PHE A 123 -20.25 33.69 37.56
N SER A 124 -19.81 32.83 38.48
CA SER A 124 -18.69 33.13 39.39
C SER A 124 -17.39 33.42 38.62
N SER A 125 -16.54 34.29 39.16
CA SER A 125 -15.23 34.62 38.57
C SER A 125 -14.34 33.38 38.34
N ARG A 126 -14.47 32.36 39.19
CA ARG A 126 -13.80 31.07 39.05
C ARG A 126 -14.28 30.31 37.82
N LEU A 127 -15.59 30.31 37.56
CA LEU A 127 -16.18 29.65 36.41
C LEU A 127 -15.81 30.36 35.11
N GLN A 128 -15.85 31.70 35.10
CA GLN A 128 -15.43 32.51 33.94
C GLN A 128 -13.99 32.19 33.52
N LYS A 129 -13.05 32.15 34.47
CA LYS A 129 -11.66 31.72 34.22
C LYS A 129 -11.57 30.29 33.69
N SER A 130 -12.41 29.40 34.23
CA SER A 130 -12.41 28.00 33.80
C SER A 130 -12.86 27.84 32.35
N VAL A 131 -13.88 28.61 31.93
CA VAL A 131 -14.38 28.69 30.54
C VAL A 131 -13.32 29.24 29.59
N GLN A 132 -12.63 30.33 29.96
CA GLN A 132 -11.53 30.87 29.16
C GLN A 132 -10.42 29.84 28.94
N GLN A 133 -9.99 29.17 30.01
CA GLN A 133 -8.98 28.12 29.93
C GLN A 133 -9.43 26.91 29.08
N LEU A 134 -10.72 26.57 29.06
CA LEU A 134 -11.23 25.53 28.16
C LEU A 134 -11.10 25.99 26.70
N GLY A 135 -11.49 27.23 26.39
CA GLY A 135 -11.31 27.81 25.06
C GLY A 135 -9.84 27.84 24.62
N ASP A 136 -8.91 28.15 25.54
CA ASP A 136 -7.48 28.13 25.24
C ASP A 136 -6.96 26.72 24.93
N LEU A 137 -7.44 25.69 25.64
CA LEU A 137 -7.08 24.30 25.34
C LEU A 137 -7.61 23.86 23.98
N VAL A 138 -8.87 24.19 23.66
CA VAL A 138 -9.48 23.88 22.36
C VAL A 138 -8.72 24.55 21.21
N ARG A 139 -8.33 25.82 21.36
CA ARG A 139 -7.58 26.57 20.33
C ARG A 139 -6.15 26.10 20.12
N LYS A 140 -5.51 25.60 21.19
CA LYS A 140 -4.13 25.08 21.12
C LYS A 140 -4.05 23.68 20.52
N TYR A 141 -5.18 23.00 20.37
CA TYR A 141 -5.21 21.63 19.88
C TYR A 141 -4.61 21.53 18.46
N PRO A 142 -3.59 20.68 18.24
CA PRO A 142 -2.88 20.61 16.97
C PRO A 142 -3.69 19.81 15.94
N LEU A 143 -4.61 20.48 15.24
CA LEU A 143 -5.44 19.85 14.20
C LEU A 143 -4.65 19.35 12.97
N LEU A 144 -3.50 19.98 12.69
CA LEU A 144 -2.69 19.69 11.51
C LEU A 144 -1.55 18.71 11.78
N ASP A 145 -1.36 18.30 13.04
CA ASP A 145 -0.29 17.40 13.47
C ASP A 145 -0.88 16.27 14.33
N PRO A 146 -1.60 15.32 13.71
CA PRO A 146 -2.29 14.24 14.42
C PRO A 146 -1.34 13.20 15.01
N GLU A 147 -0.06 13.19 14.61
CA GLU A 147 0.96 12.27 15.12
C GLU A 147 1.61 12.74 16.43
N ASN A 148 1.23 13.93 16.90
CA ASN A 148 1.77 14.47 18.13
C ASN A 148 1.30 13.65 19.35
N GLU A 149 2.27 13.15 20.12
CA GLU A 149 2.05 12.29 21.30
C GLU A 149 1.13 12.93 22.34
N GLN A 150 1.09 14.27 22.41
CA GLN A 150 0.29 15.02 23.39
C GLN A 150 -1.18 15.19 22.98
N VAL A 151 -1.56 14.85 21.74
CA VAL A 151 -2.93 15.02 21.21
C VAL A 151 -3.98 14.33 22.07
N GLN A 152 -3.66 13.12 22.55
CA GLN A 152 -4.56 12.35 23.42
C GLN A 152 -4.70 13.01 24.80
N GLU A 153 -3.59 13.39 25.41
CA GLU A 153 -3.59 14.07 26.72
C GLU A 153 -4.32 15.41 26.66
N MET A 154 -4.15 16.17 25.57
CA MET A 154 -4.85 17.43 25.36
C MET A 154 -6.37 17.22 25.23
N MET A 155 -6.81 16.20 24.48
CA MET A 155 -8.22 15.88 24.34
C MET A 155 -8.84 15.48 25.69
N ASP A 156 -8.15 14.65 26.47
CA ASP A 156 -8.61 14.24 27.79
C ASP A 156 -8.65 15.43 28.77
N GLY A 157 -7.70 16.36 28.66
CA GLY A 157 -7.70 17.63 29.36
C GLY A 157 -8.93 18.49 29.03
N ILE A 158 -9.29 18.60 27.74
CA ILE A 158 -10.50 19.30 27.27
C ILE A 158 -11.75 18.63 27.84
N ARG A 159 -11.89 17.31 27.68
CA ARG A 159 -13.04 16.53 28.19
C ARG A 159 -13.20 16.67 29.69
N LEU A 160 -12.12 16.51 30.46
CA LEU A 160 -12.14 16.65 31.92
C LEU A 160 -12.59 18.04 32.33
N LYS A 161 -12.00 19.08 31.72
CA LYS A 161 -12.30 20.47 32.05
C LYS A 161 -13.74 20.83 31.70
N PHE A 162 -14.24 20.35 30.57
CA PHE A 162 -15.64 20.49 30.19
C PHE A 162 -16.58 19.86 31.24
N ARG A 163 -16.33 18.62 31.69
CA ARG A 163 -17.14 17.95 32.74
C ARG A 163 -17.17 18.74 34.04
N ILE A 164 -16.04 19.33 34.43
CA ILE A 164 -15.97 20.16 35.64
C ILE A 164 -16.83 21.42 35.49
N ILE A 165 -16.76 22.08 34.33
CA ILE A 165 -17.53 23.29 34.04
C ILE A 165 -19.03 22.96 33.97
N SER A 166 -19.44 21.87 33.29
CA SER A 166 -20.84 21.46 33.20
C SER A 166 -21.43 21.14 34.57
N ALA A 167 -20.68 20.42 35.42
CA ALA A 167 -21.06 20.16 36.81
C ALA A 167 -21.24 21.45 37.62
N ASN A 168 -20.32 22.42 37.48
CA ASN A 168 -20.42 23.71 38.17
C ASN A 168 -21.62 24.56 37.74
N MET A 169 -22.08 24.40 36.49
CA MET A 169 -23.27 25.10 35.99
C MET A 169 -24.58 24.38 36.31
N GLY A 170 -24.51 23.13 36.81
CA GLY A 170 -25.70 22.31 37.05
C GLY A 170 -26.45 21.91 35.78
N VAL A 171 -25.83 22.08 34.60
CA VAL A 171 -26.44 21.73 33.31
C VAL A 171 -25.94 20.38 32.87
N LYS A 172 -26.86 19.47 32.52
CA LYS A 172 -26.52 18.17 31.92
C LYS A 172 -26.19 18.36 30.43
N LEU A 173 -25.01 18.91 30.16
CA LEU A 173 -24.43 18.95 28.81
C LEU A 173 -23.53 17.73 28.64
N GLU A 174 -23.92 16.85 27.74
CA GLU A 174 -23.16 15.65 27.38
C GLU A 174 -22.86 15.69 25.89
N TYR A 175 -21.59 15.52 25.54
CA TYR A 175 -21.21 15.21 24.18
C TYR A 175 -21.65 13.76 23.91
N LYS A 176 -22.69 13.58 23.10
CA LYS A 176 -23.23 12.25 22.77
C LYS A 176 -22.43 11.53 21.67
N GLY A 177 -21.44 12.20 21.11
CA GLY A 177 -20.64 11.69 20.00
C GLY A 177 -21.43 11.57 18.69
N TYR A 178 -20.69 11.44 17.59
CA TYR A 178 -21.23 10.82 16.39
C TYR A 178 -21.73 9.42 16.77
N THR A 179 -23.04 9.15 16.64
CA THR A 179 -23.51 7.77 16.71
C THR A 179 -22.74 7.03 15.63
N LYS A 180 -21.82 6.11 16.00
CA LYS A 180 -21.43 5.05 15.08
C LYS A 180 -22.75 4.46 14.62
N SER A 181 -23.14 4.72 13.38
CA SER A 181 -24.22 3.99 12.74
C SER A 181 -23.80 2.53 12.86
N SER A 182 -24.38 1.83 13.82
CA SER A 182 -24.45 0.37 13.85
C SER A 182 -25.07 -0.03 12.51
N GLY A 183 -24.26 -0.50 11.57
CA GLY A 183 -24.74 -0.87 10.25
C GLY A 183 -23.73 -0.64 9.13
N MET A 184 -22.57 -1.30 9.23
CA MET A 184 -21.85 -1.85 8.07
C MET A 184 -21.00 -2.99 8.65
N GLU A 185 -21.72 -3.99 9.14
CA GLU A 185 -21.23 -5.38 9.18
C GLU A 185 -21.28 -5.88 7.73
N ASP A 186 -20.18 -6.49 7.30
CA ASP A 186 -20.03 -7.38 6.14
C ASP A 186 -20.41 -6.87 4.74
N MET A 187 -19.39 -6.50 3.96
CA MET A 187 -19.29 -6.85 2.53
C MET A 187 -17.85 -7.17 2.16
#